data_AF-A0A969Q151-F1
#
_entry.id   AF-A0A969Q151-F1
#
_cell.length_a   1.000
_cell.length_b   1.000
_cell.length_c   1.000
_cell.angle_alpha   90.00
_cell.angle_beta   90.00
_cell.angle_gamma   90.00
#
_symmetry.space_group_name_H-M   'P 1'
#
loop_
_entity.id
_entity.type
_entity.pdbx_description
1 polymer ?
#
loop_
_entity_poly.entity_id
_entity_poly.type
_entity_poly.pdbx_seq_one_letter_code
_entity_poly.pdbx_strand_id
1 'polypeptide(L)' 'MVALEAMACGTPVIAARTGGVLDTIEDGKTGLFFEPEQPEKIGELICKLRTQPDLRA' A
#
# COMPACT_ATOMS: atom_id res chain seq x y z
N MET A 1 12.05 -8.77 3.02
CA MET A 1 11.27 -8.16 1.90
C MET A 1 10.62 -6.93 2.49
N VAL A 2 10.90 -5.75 1.92
CA VAL A 2 10.63 -4.46 2.57
C VAL A 2 9.15 -4.25 2.93
N ALA A 3 8.22 -4.65 2.07
CA ALA A 3 6.79 -4.55 2.35
C ALA A 3 6.36 -5.38 3.57
N LEU A 4 6.90 -6.60 3.73
CA LEU A 4 6.63 -7.45 4.90
C LEU A 4 7.17 -6.84 6.20
N GLU A 5 8.35 -6.21 6.14
CA GLU A 5 8.95 -5.53 7.30
C GLU A 5 8.08 -4.35 7.73
N ALA A 6 7.61 -3.53 6.79
CA ALA A 6 6.69 -2.42 7.07
C ALA A 6 5.37 -2.91 7.70
N MET A 7 4.75 -3.96 7.14
CA MET A 7 3.54 -4.56 7.70
C MET A 7 3.76 -5.15 9.10
N ALA A 8 4.89 -5.82 9.34
CA ALA A 8 5.25 -6.33 10.66
C ALA A 8 5.44 -5.21 11.70
N CYS A 9 5.83 -4.01 11.26
CA CYS A 9 5.90 -2.81 12.09
C CYS A 9 4.58 -2.05 12.21
N GLY A 10 3.46 -2.57 11.70
CA GLY A 10 2.16 -1.89 11.70
C GLY A 10 2.16 -0.60 10.86
N THR A 11 3.04 -0.54 9.85
CA THR A 11 3.13 0.61 8.95
C THR A 11 2.40 0.31 7.65
N PRO A 12 1.40 1.11 7.25
CA PRO A 12 0.65 0.87 6.04
C PRO A 12 1.53 0.99 4.79
N VAL A 13 1.31 0.11 3.82
CA VAL A 13 2.12 0.01 2.60
C VAL A 13 1.34 0.51 1.39
N ILE A 14 1.95 1.40 0.62
CA ILE A 14 1.54 1.73 -0.76
C ILE A 14 2.61 1.19 -1.69
N ALA A 15 2.24 0.33 -2.64
CA ALA A 15 3.18 -0.30 -3.57
C ALA A 15 2.73 -0.15 -5.02
N ALA A 16 3.67 -0.19 -5.96
CA ALA A 16 3.33 -0.31 -7.37
C ALA A 16 2.77 -1.72 -7.64
N ARG A 17 1.77 -1.85 -8.52
CA ARG A 17 1.13 -3.14 -8.85
C ARG A 17 2.00 -4.01 -9.76
N THR A 18 3.21 -4.38 -9.31
CA THR A 18 4.16 -5.17 -10.10
C THR A 18 5.04 -6.07 -9.25
N GLY A 19 5.54 -7.16 -9.84
CA GLY A 19 6.53 -8.04 -9.20
C GLY A 19 6.03 -8.72 -7.92
N GLY A 20 6.96 -9.07 -7.02
CA GLY A 20 6.68 -9.93 -5.85
C GLY A 20 5.80 -9.30 -4.76
N VAL A 21 5.50 -8.00 -4.82
CA VAL A 21 4.53 -7.39 -3.89
C VAL A 21 3.10 -7.83 -4.18
N LEU A 22 2.80 -8.28 -5.41
CA LEU A 22 1.50 -8.84 -5.78
C LEU A 22 1.16 -10.12 -5.01
N ASP A 23 2.17 -10.90 -4.64
CA ASP A 23 1.99 -12.15 -3.89
C ASP A 23 1.82 -11.91 -2.38
N THR A 24 2.09 -10.69 -1.93
CA THR A 24 2.27 -10.35 -0.51
C THR A 24 1.20 -9.37 0.00
N ILE A 25 0.75 -8.45 -0.84
CA ILE A 25 -0.20 -7.40 -0.48
C ILE A 25 -1.60 -7.77 -0.99
N GLU A 26 -2.59 -7.70 -0.11
CA GLU A 26 -4.01 -7.74 -0.46
C GLU A 26 -4.57 -6.32 -0.49
N ASP A 27 -4.98 -5.87 -1.68
CA ASP A 27 -5.40 -4.49 -1.94
C ASP A 27 -6.60 -4.09 -1.08
N GLY A 28 -6.46 -3.00 -0.32
CA GLY A 28 -7.47 -2.50 0.61
C GLY A 28 -7.57 -3.26 1.92
N LYS A 29 -6.73 -4.28 2.16
CA LYS A 29 -6.67 -5.00 3.45
C LYS A 29 -5.32 -4.89 4.15
N THR A 30 -4.24 -5.27 3.48
CA THR A 30 -2.88 -5.24 4.05
C THR A 30 -1.98 -4.19 3.39
N GLY A 31 -2.48 -3.54 2.33
CA GLY A 31 -1.82 -2.42 1.68
C GLY A 31 -2.68 -1.88 0.54
N LEU A 32 -2.15 -0.90 -0.18
CA LEU A 32 -2.81 -0.29 -1.33
C LEU A 32 -1.87 -0.32 -2.54
N PHE A 33 -2.44 -0.51 -3.72
CA PHE A 33 -1.69 -0.44 -4.97
C PHE A 33 -1.91 0.86 -5.73
N PHE A 34 -0.87 1.29 -6.44
CA PHE A 34 -0.97 2.22 -7.57
C PHE A 34 -0.40 1.57 -8.84
N GLU A 35 -0.83 2.02 -10.01
CA GLU A 35 -0.25 1.58 -11.29
C GLU A 35 1.09 2.30 -11.51
N PRO A 36 2.17 1.61 -11.94
CA PRO A 36 3.48 2.21 -12.15
C PRO A 36 3.47 3.45 -13.06
N GLU A 37 2.59 3.46 -14.05
CA GLU A 37 2.41 4.55 -15.02
C GLU A 37 1.58 5.73 -14.46
N GLN A 38 1.07 5.61 -13.23
CA GLN A 38 0.22 6.61 -12.56
C GLN A 38 0.77 7.01 -11.17
N PRO A 39 2.05 7.44 -11.06
CA PRO A 39 2.66 7.82 -9.78
C PRO A 39 1.96 9.01 -9.11
N GLU A 40 1.25 9.85 -9.87
CA GLU A 40 0.46 10.97 -9.35
C GLU A 40 -0.62 10.52 -8.35
N LYS A 41 -1.11 9.27 -8.45
CA LYS A 41 -2.11 8.72 -7.55
C LYS A 41 -1.60 8.42 -6.15
N ILE A 42 -0.28 8.39 -5.93
CA ILE A 42 0.29 8.12 -4.59
C ILE A 42 -0.23 9.13 -3.57
N GLY A 43 -0.36 10.41 -3.94
CA GLY A 43 -0.87 11.44 -3.04
C GLY A 43 -2.31 11.19 -2.60
N GLU A 44 -3.15 10.69 -3.51
CA GLU A 44 -4.54 10.31 -3.20
C GLU A 44 -4.59 9.14 -2.23
N LEU A 45 -3.73 8.14 -2.41
CA LEU A 45 -3.63 6.98 -1.52
C LEU A 45 -3.12 7.35 -0.13
N ILE A 46 -2.14 8.26 -0.04
CA ILE A 46 -1.70 8.81 1.26
C ILE A 46 -2.85 9.53 1.96
N CYS A 47 -3.59 10.36 1.23
CA CYS A 47 -4.77 11.03 1.78
C CYS A 47 -5.81 10.02 2.25
N LYS A 48 -6.04 8.96 1.48
CA LYS A 48 -6.97 7.86 1.81
C LYS A 48 -6.58 7.15 3.09
N LEU A 49 -5.31 6.78 3.26
CA LEU A 49 -4.79 6.20 4.52
C LEU A 49 -4.97 7.19 5.68
N ARG A 50 -4.75 8.48 5.47
CA ARG A 50 -4.93 9.50 6.51
C ARG A 50 -6.38 9.72 6.90
N THR A 51 -7.36 9.52 6.02
CA THR A 51 -8.78 9.77 6.32
C THR A 51 -9.56 8.52 6.68
N GLN A 52 -9.06 7.32 6.35
CA GLN A 52 -9.73 6.05 6.62
C GLN A 52 -8.83 5.17 7.53
N PRO A 53 -9.03 5.21 8.86
CA PRO A 53 -8.23 4.44 9.81
C PRO A 53 -8.27 2.93 9.57
N ASP A 54 -9.39 2.41 9.06
CA ASP A 54 -9.59 0.98 8.77
C ASP A 54 -8.62 0.44 7.70
N LEU A 55 -8.03 1.32 6.90
CA LEU A 55 -7.06 0.97 5.86
C LEU A 55 -5.60 0.98 6.35
N ARG A 56 -5.36 1.26 7.65
CA ARG A 56 -4.00 1.29 8.25
C ARG A 56 -3.61 0.00 8.96
N ALA A 57 -4.38 -1.07 8.77
CA ALA A 57 -4.23 -2.35 9.46
C ALA A 57 -2.86 -3.00 9.20
#